data_AF-A0A946J615-F1
#
_entry.id   AF-A0A946J615-F1
#
_cell.length_a   1.000
_cell.length_b   1.000
_cell.length_c   1.000
_cell.angle_alpha   90.00
_cell.angle_beta   90.00
_cell.angle_gamma   90.00
#
_symmetry.space_group_name_H-M   'P 1'
#
loop_
_entity.id
_entity.type
_entity.pdbx_description
1 polymer ?
#
loop_
_entity_poly.entity_id
_entity_poly.type
_entity_poly.pdbx_seq_one_letter_code
_entity_poly.pdbx_strand_id
1 'polypeptide(L)' 'MFSKTVDAFKECKFDFTYNARYSVRKGTIAEKIYPDDISNEEKAIRWHKLNDELLESVTKRNNLML' A
#
# COMPACT_ATOMS: atom_id res chain seq x y z
N MET A 1 9.41 -7.65 3.61
CA MET A 1 8.47 -7.74 2.47
C MET A 1 7.69 -6.43 2.29
N PHE A 2 6.92 -5.95 3.29
CA PHE A 2 6.17 -4.68 3.18
C PHE A 2 7.05 -3.45 2.92
N SER A 3 8.22 -3.34 3.56
CA SER A 3 9.16 -2.23 3.34
C SER A 3 9.56 -2.05 1.87
N LYS A 4 9.66 -3.15 1.10
CA LYS A 4 9.97 -3.09 -0.33
C LYS A 4 8.84 -2.45 -1.16
N THR A 5 7.59 -2.60 -0.73
CA THR A 5 6.46 -1.90 -1.35
C THR A 5 6.52 -0.40 -1.04
N VAL A 6 6.93 -0.02 0.17
CA VAL A 6 7.16 1.40 0.52
C VAL A 6 8.31 1.98 -0.32
N ASP A 7 9.40 1.24 -0.49
CA ASP A 7 10.52 1.64 -1.36
C ASP A 7 10.02 1.86 -2.81
N ALA A 8 9.18 0.96 -3.33
CA ALA A 8 8.58 1.11 -4.65
C ALA A 8 7.69 2.36 -4.78
N PHE A 9 6.91 2.72 -3.75
CA PHE A 9 6.13 3.96 -3.75
C PHE A 9 7.03 5.20 -3.89
N LYS A 10 8.15 5.21 -3.18
CA LYS A 10 9.14 6.30 -3.23
C LYS A 10 9.85 6.39 -4.58
N GLU A 11 10.13 5.23 -5.19
CA GLU A 11 10.79 5.15 -6.48
C GLU A 11 9.86 5.55 -7.63
N CYS A 12 8.68 4.95 -7.70
CA CYS A 12 7.73 5.17 -8.80
C CYS A 12 7.07 6.56 -8.75
N LYS A 13 6.97 7.19 -7.57
CA LYS A 13 6.37 8.52 -7.38
C LYS A 13 4.98 8.64 -8.01
N PHE A 14 4.09 7.71 -7.68
CA PHE A 14 2.74 7.65 -8.23
C PHE A 14 1.97 8.98 -8.06
N ASP A 15 1.13 9.28 -9.07
CA ASP A 15 0.11 10.33 -9.00
C ASP A 15 -1.09 9.93 -8.16
N PHE A 16 -1.47 8.67 -8.30
CA PHE A 16 -2.63 8.12 -7.63
C PHE A 16 -2.48 6.60 -7.49
N THR A 17 -3.00 6.02 -6.41
CA THR A 17 -3.02 4.57 -6.20
C THR A 17 -4.31 4.12 -5.52
N TYR A 18 -4.84 2.97 -5.90
CA TYR A 18 -5.94 2.32 -5.21
C TYR A 18 -5.41 1.20 -4.30
N ASN A 19 -5.21 1.52 -3.01
CA ASN A 19 -4.70 0.57 -2.02
C ASN A 19 -5.85 -0.17 -1.33
N ALA A 20 -5.81 -1.50 -1.33
CA ALA A 20 -6.77 -2.34 -0.64
C ALA A 20 -6.08 -3.21 0.44
N ARG A 21 -6.79 -3.45 1.54
CA ARG A 21 -6.34 -4.41 2.56
C ARG A 21 -6.68 -5.82 2.12
N TYR A 22 -5.73 -6.74 2.30
CA TYR A 22 -5.93 -8.13 1.93
C TYR A 22 -7.08 -8.76 2.74
N SER A 23 -7.97 -9.44 2.01
CA SER A 23 -9.11 -10.18 2.54
C SER A 23 -9.25 -11.43 1.68
N VAL A 24 -8.91 -12.59 2.27
CA VAL A 24 -9.01 -13.88 1.59
C VAL A 24 -10.45 -14.13 1.19
N ARG A 25 -10.65 -14.52 -0.07
CA ARG A 25 -11.95 -14.93 -0.61
C ARG A 25 -11.95 -16.44 -0.83
N LYS A 26 -13.02 -17.11 -0.38
CA LYS A 26 -13.20 -18.55 -0.57
C LYS A 26 -13.15 -18.92 -2.05
N GLY A 27 -12.48 -20.01 -2.37
CA GLY A 27 -12.33 -20.53 -3.73
C GLY A 27 -11.22 -19.87 -4.56
N THR A 28 -10.47 -18.92 -4.00
CA THR A 28 -9.34 -18.31 -4.71
C THR A 28 -8.05 -19.12 -4.55
N ILE A 29 -7.11 -18.97 -5.49
CA ILE A 29 -5.75 -19.53 -5.31
C ILE A 29 -5.10 -18.96 -4.05
N ALA A 30 -5.36 -17.68 -3.76
CA ALA A 30 -4.82 -16.98 -2.61
C ALA A 30 -5.22 -17.64 -1.28
N GLU A 31 -6.44 -18.18 -1.17
CA GLU A 31 -6.87 -18.99 -0.02
C GLU A 31 -5.94 -20.19 0.24
N LYS A 32 -5.37 -20.78 -0.82
CA LYS A 32 -4.53 -21.98 -0.72
C LYS A 32 -3.06 -21.66 -0.46
N ILE A 33 -2.54 -20.58 -1.05
CA ILE A 33 -1.08 -20.32 -1.09
C ILE A 33 -0.64 -19.06 -0.32
N TYR A 34 -1.58 -18.19 0.06
CA TYR A 34 -1.31 -16.95 0.78
C TYR A 34 -2.16 -16.90 2.07
N PRO A 35 -1.72 -17.62 3.13
CA PRO A 35 -2.41 -17.58 4.41
C PRO A 35 -2.49 -16.14 4.93
N ASP A 36 -3.61 -15.82 5.58
CA ASP A 36 -3.84 -14.50 6.15
C ASP A 36 -3.24 -14.42 7.56
N ASP A 37 -1.91 -14.30 7.63
CA ASP A 37 -1.10 -14.36 8.84
C ASP A 37 -0.91 -12.98 9.52
N ILE A 38 -1.48 -11.92 8.95
CA ILE A 38 -1.37 -10.56 9.44
C ILE A 38 -2.69 -10.11 10.07
N SER A 39 -2.62 -9.54 11.27
CA SER A 39 -3.81 -9.01 11.95
C SER A 39 -4.46 -7.85 11.19
N ASN A 40 -5.74 -7.60 11.45
CA ASN A 40 -6.46 -6.51 10.79
C ASN A 40 -5.89 -5.13 11.14
N GLU A 41 -5.37 -4.98 12.36
CA GLU A 41 -4.71 -3.77 12.86
C GLU A 41 -3.43 -3.51 12.08
N GLU A 42 -2.57 -4.52 11.92
CA GLU A 42 -1.33 -4.40 11.15
C GLU A 42 -1.61 -4.12 9.68
N LYS A 43 -2.65 -4.73 9.09
CA LYS A 43 -3.10 -4.36 7.72
C LYS A 43 -3.55 -2.90 7.63
N ALA A 44 -4.22 -2.37 8.66
CA ALA A 44 -4.64 -0.98 8.70
C ALA A 44 -3.43 -0.04 8.78
N ILE A 45 -2.46 -0.33 9.65
CA ILE A 45 -1.21 0.42 9.79
C ILE A 45 -0.48 0.49 8.44
N ARG A 46 -0.33 -0.66 7.77
CA ARG A 46 0.31 -0.74 6.44
C ARG A 46 -0.44 0.05 5.38
N TRP A 47 -1.77 -0.01 5.39
CA TRP A 47 -2.61 0.72 4.45
C TRP A 47 -2.46 2.24 4.65
N HIS A 48 -2.50 2.74 5.89
CA HIS A 48 -2.25 4.15 6.18
C HIS A 48 -0.86 4.57 5.70
N LYS A 49 0.16 3.76 6.01
CA LYS A 49 1.54 4.06 5.62
C LYS A 49 1.71 4.24 4.11
N LEU A 50 1.06 3.44 3.26
CA LEU A 50 1.13 3.62 1.80
C LEU A 50 0.40 4.87 1.32
N ASN A 51 -0.72 5.23 1.95
CA ASN A 51 -1.45 6.46 1.61
C ASN A 51 -0.67 7.71 2.03
N ASP A 52 0.02 7.67 3.17
CA ASP A 52 0.89 8.75 3.62
C ASP A 52 2.04 8.99 2.64
N GLU A 53 2.67 7.92 2.14
CA GLU A 53 3.76 8.01 1.16
C GLU A 53 3.26 8.56 -0.19
N LEU A 54 2.06 8.19 -0.62
CA LEU A 54 1.42 8.80 -1.79
C LEU A 54 1.18 10.30 -1.57
N LEU A 55 0.60 10.68 -0.42
CA LEU A 55 0.31 12.08 -0.09
C LEU A 55 1.60 12.92 -0.06
N GLU A 56 2.66 12.40 0.55
CA GLU A 56 3.97 13.07 0.57
C GLU A 56 4.50 13.28 -0.85
N SER A 57 4.45 12.25 -1.70
CA SER A 57 4.91 12.32 -3.09
C SER A 57 4.14 13.37 -3.91
N VAL A 58 2.81 13.38 -3.80
CA VAL A 58 1.95 14.32 -4.51
C VAL A 58 2.16 15.75 -4.01
N THR A 59 2.22 15.94 -2.69
CA THR A 59 2.43 17.28 -2.07
C THR A 59 3.75 17.89 -2.52
N LYS A 60 4.84 17.11 -2.51
CA LYS A 60 6.15 17.57 -2.99
C LYS A 60 6.10 18.06 -4.44
N ARG A 61 5.36 17.38 -5.31
CA ARG A 61 5.26 17.76 -6.72
C ARG A 61 4.36 18.96 -6.94
N ASN A 62 3.25 19.04 -6.21
CA ASN A 62 2.36 20.20 -6.25
C ASN A 62 3.09 21.49 -5.84
N ASN A 63 3.96 21.41 -4.83
CA ASN A 63 4.78 22.56 -4.42
C ASN A 63 5.79 23.03 -5.47
N LEU A 64 6.13 22.22 -6.48
CA LEU A 64 6.98 22.62 -7.60
C LEU A 64 6.19 23.33 -8.71
N MET A 65 4.84 23.26 -8.65
CA MET A 65 3.94 23.86 -9.65
C MET A 65 3.38 25.22 -9.20
N LEU A 66 3.66 25.63 -7.96
CA LEU A 66 3.34 26.94 -7.39
C LEU A 66 4.55 27.87 -7.51
#